data_AF-A0A645I5L2-F1
#
_entry.id   AF-A0A645I5L2-F1
#
_cell.length_a   1.000
_cell.length_b   1.000
_cell.length_c   1.000
_cell.angle_alpha   90.00
_cell.angle_beta   90.00
_cell.angle_gamma   90.00
#
_symmetry.space_group_name_H-M   'P 1'
#
loop_
_entity.id
_entity.type
_entity.pdbx_description
1 polymer ?
#
loop_
_entity_poly.entity_id
_entity_poly.type
_entity_poly.pdbx_seq_one_letter_code
_entity_poly.pdbx_strand_id
1 'polypeptide(L)' 'MGWFTKEKGRVLMVIVRRTESNFVFRIIREVDKSAFISVGNVMGVYGQGFDQIKK' A
#
# COMPACT_ATOMS: atom_id res chain seq x y z
N MET A 1 15.40 -18.83 6.46
CA MET A 1 15.00 -18.01 7.63
C MET A 1 15.47 -16.60 7.40
N GLY A 2 14.57 -15.61 7.41
CA GLY A 2 14.94 -14.19 7.29
C GLY A 2 14.78 -13.48 8.64
N TRP A 3 15.78 -12.69 9.03
CA TRP A 3 15.79 -11.83 10.21
C TRP A 3 16.16 -10.39 9.78
N PHE A 4 16.09 -9.42 10.68
CA PHE A 4 16.43 -8.02 10.41
C PHE A 4 17.82 -7.90 9.75
N THR A 5 17.85 -7.46 8.49
CA THR A 5 19.07 -7.41 7.66
C THR A 5 19.94 -6.18 7.92
N LYS A 6 19.42 -5.15 8.62
CA LYS A 6 20.04 -3.83 8.79
C LYS A 6 20.30 -3.06 7.49
N GLU A 7 19.85 -3.58 6.35
CA GLU A 7 19.98 -2.89 5.08
C GLU A 7 18.96 -1.74 4.99
N LYS A 8 19.40 -0.60 4.43
CA LYS A 8 18.53 0.55 4.23
C LYS A 8 17.64 0.32 3.01
N GLY A 9 16.36 0.02 3.26
CA GLY A 9 15.31 0.00 2.24
C GLY A 9 14.48 1.27 2.23
N ARG A 10 13.97 1.68 1.06
CA ARG A 10 12.92 2.69 0.94
C ARG A 10 11.59 1.97 0.75
N VAL A 11 10.56 2.39 1.48
CA VAL A 11 9.21 1.82 1.39
C VAL A 11 8.23 2.92 1.03
N LEU A 12 7.39 2.65 0.04
CA LEU A 12 6.24 3.48 -0.29
C LEU A 12 4.99 2.89 0.38
N MET A 13 4.37 3.65 1.26
CA MET A 13 3.09 3.28 1.87
C MET A 13 1.96 4.04 1.16
N VAL A 14 0.98 3.31 0.65
CA VAL A 14 -0.20 3.87 -0.03
C VAL A 14 -1.47 3.31 0.59
N ILE A 15 -2.48 4.16 0.67
CA ILE A 15 -3.83 3.78 1.06
C ILE A 15 -4.73 3.99 -0.14
N VAL A 16 -5.48 2.96 -0.50
CA VAL A 16 -6.34 2.94 -1.69
C VAL A 16 -7.68 2.33 -1.32
N ARG A 17 -8.75 2.70 -2.03
CA ARG A 17 -10.02 2.00 -1.85
C ARG A 17 -9.89 0.60 -2.43
N ARG A 18 -10.61 -0.37 -1.85
CA ARG A 18 -10.61 -1.76 -2.32
C ARG A 18 -10.91 -1.87 -3.81
N THR A 19 -11.83 -1.05 -4.31
CA THR A 19 -12.22 -0.99 -5.74
C THR A 19 -11.09 -0.54 -6.67
N GLU A 20 -10.10 0.19 -6.17
CA GLU A 20 -8.99 0.75 -6.95
C GLU A 20 -7.72 -0.12 -6.88
N SER A 21 -7.66 -1.06 -5.92
CA SER A 21 -6.48 -1.89 -5.68
C SER A 21 -5.98 -2.64 -6.92
N ASN A 22 -6.89 -3.22 -7.71
CA ASN A 22 -6.53 -3.93 -8.94
C ASN A 22 -5.81 -3.03 -9.96
N PHE A 23 -6.23 -1.77 -10.07
CA PHE A 23 -5.59 -0.81 -10.96
C PHE A 23 -4.16 -0.49 -10.49
N VAL A 24 -3.98 -0.29 -9.18
CA VAL A 24 -2.67 -0.02 -8.58
C VAL A 24 -1.73 -1.22 -8.75
N PHE A 25 -2.21 -2.44 -8.53
CA PHE A 25 -1.39 -3.65 -8.75
C PHE A 25 -0.95 -3.80 -10.20
N ARG A 26 -1.80 -3.42 -11.17
CA ARG A 26 -1.43 -3.43 -12.57
C ARG A 26 -0.29 -2.45 -12.85
N ILE A 27 -0.42 -1.20 -12.39
CA ILE A 27 0.63 -0.19 -12.53
C ILE A 27 1.95 -0.66 -11.91
N ILE A 28 1.91 -1.19 -10.67
CA ILE A 28 3.13 -1.65 -10.00
C ILE A 28 3.83 -2.71 -10.85
N ARG A 29 3.09 -3.70 -11.38
CA ARG A 29 3.67 -4.76 -12.22
C ARG A 29 4.17 -4.27 -13.58
N GLU A 30 3.55 -3.24 -14.15
CA GLU A 30 4.00 -2.60 -15.39
C GLU A 30 5.32 -1.85 -15.17
N VAL A 31 5.46 -1.16 -14.03
CA VAL A 31 6.65 -0.38 -13.67
C VAL A 31 7.79 -1.25 -13.17
N ASP A 32 7.51 -2.19 -12.26
CA ASP A 32 8.49 -3.09 -11.65
C ASP A 32 7.87 -4.48 -11.44
N LYS A 33 8.26 -5.42 -12.31
CA LYS A 33 7.81 -6.82 -12.26
C LYS A 33 8.34 -7.58 -11.03
N SER A 34 9.39 -7.08 -10.39
CA SER A 34 10.05 -7.69 -9.23
C SER A 34 9.61 -7.06 -7.90
N ALA A 35 8.76 -6.03 -7.94
CA ALA A 35 8.26 -5.37 -6.74
C ALA A 35 7.54 -6.38 -5.83
N PHE A 36 7.92 -6.37 -4.55
CA PHE A 36 7.18 -7.08 -3.51
C PHE A 36 6.14 -6.15 -2.90
N ILE A 37 4.96 -6.68 -2.59
CA ILE A 37 3.83 -5.90 -2.07
C ILE A 37 3.31 -6.62 -0.82
N SER A 38 3.14 -5.87 0.27
CA SER A 38 2.39 -6.31 1.44
C SER A 38 1.03 -5.62 1.46
N VAL A 39 -0.05 -6.39 1.62
CA VAL A 39 -1.42 -5.88 1.60
C VAL A 39 -2.06 -6.14 2.96
N GLY A 40 -2.53 -5.08 3.62
CA GLY A 40 -3.29 -5.14 4.86
C GLY A 40 -4.66 -4.49 4.69
N ASN A 41 -5.70 -5.14 5.20
CA ASN A 41 -7.03 -4.53 5.31
C ASN A 41 -7.08 -3.66 6.57
N VAL A 42 -7.61 -2.44 6.43
CA VAL A 42 -7.85 -1.53 7.55
C VAL A 42 -9.35 -1.22 7.63
N MET A 43 -9.87 -1.03 8.85
CA MET A 43 -11.31 -0.83 9.06
C MET A 43 -11.80 0.56 8.61
N GLY A 44 -10.92 1.56 8.63
CA GLY A 44 -11.28 2.92 8.27
C GLY A 44 -10.06 3.76 7.99
N VAL A 45 -10.22 4.70 7.07
CA VAL A 45 -9.23 5.70 6.69
C VAL A 45 -9.99 7.01 6.67
N TYR A 46 -9.43 8.04 7.29
CA TYR A 46 -10.14 9.30 7.42
C TYR A 46 -9.23 10.49 7.06
N GLY A 47 -9.84 11.53 6.50
CA GLY A 47 -9.14 12.75 6.08
C GLY A 47 -9.30 13.03 4.58
N GLN A 48 -8.40 13.83 4.03
CA GLN A 48 -8.49 14.30 2.64
C GLN A 48 -8.57 13.14 1.63
N GLY A 49 -9.61 13.13 0.79
CA GLY A 49 -9.87 12.07 -0.19
C GLY A 49 -10.56 10.81 0.37
N PHE A 50 -10.70 10.72 1.69
CA PHE A 50 -11.41 9.67 2.41
C PHE A 50 -12.56 10.25 3.23
N ASP A 51 -13.20 9.41 4.04
CA ASP A 51 -14.31 9.84 4.86
C ASP A 51 -13.81 10.81 5.94
N GLN A 52 -14.64 11.78 6.33
CA GLN A 52 -14.28 12.66 7.43
C GLN A 52 -14.34 11.89 8.76
N ILE A 53 -13.42 12.20 9.68
CA ILE A 53 -13.55 11.76 11.07
C ILE A 53 -14.84 12.38 11.60
N LYS A 54 -15.83 11.54 11.92
CA LYS A 54 -17.02 12.01 12.64
C LYS A 54 -16.55 12.50 14.01
N LYS A 55 -16.90 13.74 14.35
CA LYS A 55 -16.76 14.27 15.71
C LYS A 55 -17.61 13.47 16.68
#